data_AF-A0A4Q2XDI0-F1
#
_entry.id   AF-A0A4Q2XDI0-F1
#
_cell.length_a   1.000
_cell.length_b   1.000
_cell.length_c   1.000
_cell.angle_alpha   90.00
_cell.angle_beta   90.00
_cell.angle_gamma   90.00
#
_symmetry.space_group_name_H-M   'P 1'
#
loop_
_entity.id
_entity.type
_entity.pdbx_description
1 polymer ?
#
loop_
_entity_poly.entity_id
_entity_poly.type
_entity_poly.pdbx_seq_one_letter_code
_entity_poly.pdbx_strand_id
1 'polypeptide(L)'
;MKPTLLLPPVVALIVVVVWLGNGRQKIAALEKETATLKQRLATRSNGFATDDPSGKGKPAGKQAKGKEPVDWKQVAAQMLEMNQGGGMGDMRSMIRLQKRLQDMEKEDLVAALEEIATMDLPDQSRQMLEQMLIGQLCQKDPELALTRHLDRLGDEGGGMSWQLANAMKEWTRKDPAKATAWFDKQIAAGKFDSRSLDGKSQPRMQFEGVLVANLLSHDEAAAAARLEALPENQRGELLRRYASNDVKAEDQLNYANLVRGVVSESEQATTLAQIAAREAHQDGYTAATEYLDRIKVTPSERAISVAQVANEKILNLSHKRKITREDIDGLREWASTQSPETSNEVTGSAIARSTEVNQRLEFSEAAELALHYQKESGSDEVLVRFLKDRPSFKDKAEVLKLAESISDGKIREEIIKSYQ
;
A
#
# COMPACT_ATOMS: atom_id res chain seq x y z
N MET A 1 -41.00 13.40 37.64
CA MET A 1 -41.31 12.93 36.27
C MET A 1 -40.34 13.57 35.29
N LYS A 2 -39.41 12.79 34.74
CA LYS A 2 -38.69 12.93 33.46
C LYS A 2 -37.98 11.58 33.20
N PRO A 3 -37.97 11.06 31.95
CA PRO A 3 -37.71 9.65 31.69
C PRO A 3 -36.21 9.32 31.57
N THR A 4 -35.93 8.06 31.88
CA THR A 4 -34.67 7.32 31.89
C THR A 4 -34.05 7.15 30.49
N LEU A 5 -32.77 7.48 30.35
CA LEU A 5 -31.90 7.11 29.22
C LEU A 5 -31.27 5.73 29.51
N LEU A 6 -32.01 4.66 29.20
CA LEU A 6 -31.50 3.28 29.06
C LEU A 6 -31.47 2.94 27.57
N LEU A 7 -30.38 3.31 26.89
CA LEU A 7 -30.21 3.07 25.45
C LEU A 7 -28.81 2.62 24.97
N PRO A 8 -27.72 2.58 25.76
CA PRO A 8 -26.43 2.10 25.23
C PRO A 8 -26.33 0.58 24.93
N PRO A 9 -26.78 -0.36 25.78
CA PRO A 9 -26.42 -1.77 25.59
C PRO A 9 -27.21 -2.47 24.47
N VAL A 10 -28.43 -2.00 24.15
CA VAL A 10 -29.26 -2.61 23.11
C VAL A 10 -28.76 -2.26 21.70
N VAL A 11 -28.21 -1.05 21.50
CA VAL A 11 -27.64 -0.63 20.21
C VAL A 11 -26.35 -1.40 19.89
N ALA A 12 -25.51 -1.67 20.90
CA ALA A 12 -24.30 -2.46 20.72
C ALA A 12 -24.59 -3.92 20.35
N LEU A 13 -25.61 -4.54 20.95
CA LEU A 13 -26.05 -5.89 20.59
C LEU A 13 -26.62 -5.96 19.17
N ILE A 14 -27.34 -4.93 18.72
CA ILE A 14 -27.85 -4.87 17.34
C ILE A 14 -26.69 -4.75 16.33
N VAL A 15 -25.64 -3.99 16.63
CA VAL A 15 -24.46 -3.87 15.75
C VAL A 15 -23.69 -5.20 15.63
N VAL A 16 -23.53 -5.94 16.72
CA VAL A 16 -22.87 -7.26 16.70
C VAL A 16 -23.70 -8.31 15.94
N VAL A 17 -25.03 -8.30 16.10
CA VAL A 17 -25.93 -9.20 15.36
C VAL A 17 -25.96 -8.85 13.86
N VAL A 18 -25.94 -7.57 13.49
CA VAL A 18 -25.85 -7.14 12.08
C VAL A 18 -24.51 -7.53 11.47
N TRP A 19 -23.40 -7.41 12.20
CA TRP A 19 -22.08 -7.80 11.72
C TRP A 19 -21.94 -9.32 11.54
N LEU A 20 -22.43 -10.12 12.49
CA LEU A 20 -22.47 -11.59 12.37
C LEU A 20 -23.45 -12.07 11.28
N GLY A 21 -24.56 -11.36 11.08
CA GLY A 21 -25.50 -11.61 9.98
C GLY A 21 -24.88 -11.35 8.61
N ASN A 22 -24.13 -10.25 8.46
CA ASN A 22 -23.47 -9.90 7.21
C ASN A 22 -22.27 -10.84 6.90
N GLY A 23 -21.60 -11.36 7.93
CA GLY A 23 -20.59 -12.40 7.79
C GLY A 23 -21.16 -13.72 7.27
N ARG A 24 -22.34 -14.14 7.77
CA ARG A 24 -23.02 -15.37 7.31
C ARG A 24 -23.57 -15.26 5.89
N GLN A 25 -24.03 -14.07 5.46
CA GLN A 25 -24.45 -13.86 4.07
C GLN A 25 -23.28 -13.96 3.07
N LYS A 26 -22.09 -13.46 3.45
CA LYS A 26 -20.88 -13.60 2.61
C LYS A 26 -20.41 -15.04 2.49
N ILE A 27 -20.47 -15.81 3.58
CA ILE A 27 -20.14 -17.25 3.55
C ILE A 27 -21.15 -18.03 2.69
N ALA A 28 -22.45 -17.75 2.85
CA ALA A 28 -23.49 -18.40 2.03
C ALA A 28 -23.41 -18.00 0.53
N ALA A 29 -23.00 -16.77 0.23
CA ALA A 29 -22.76 -16.32 -1.15
C ALA A 29 -21.56 -17.05 -1.77
N LEU A 30 -20.46 -17.20 -1.02
CA LEU A 30 -19.27 -17.93 -1.46
C LEU A 30 -19.56 -19.43 -1.62
N GLU A 31 -20.31 -20.06 -0.72
CA GLU A 31 -20.73 -21.46 -0.86
C GLU A 31 -21.63 -21.67 -2.07
N LYS A 32 -22.53 -20.72 -2.36
CA LYS A 32 -23.38 -20.74 -3.56
C LYS A 32 -22.56 -20.59 -4.83
N GLU A 33 -21.59 -19.67 -4.89
CA GLU A 33 -20.67 -19.53 -6.02
C GLU A 33 -19.83 -20.79 -6.23
N THR A 34 -19.34 -21.40 -5.15
CA THR A 34 -18.56 -22.64 -5.19
C THR A 34 -19.40 -23.82 -5.70
N ALA A 35 -20.67 -23.92 -5.28
CA ALA A 35 -21.61 -24.92 -5.79
C ALA A 35 -21.92 -24.70 -7.28
N THR A 36 -22.08 -23.44 -7.70
CA THR A 36 -22.33 -23.07 -9.11
C THR A 36 -21.12 -23.41 -9.99
N LEU A 37 -19.90 -23.20 -9.50
CA LEU A 37 -18.66 -23.58 -10.17
C LEU A 37 -18.51 -25.11 -10.30
N LYS A 38 -18.82 -25.86 -9.23
CA LYS A 38 -18.83 -27.34 -9.29
C LYS A 38 -19.90 -27.88 -10.24
N GLN A 39 -21.08 -27.25 -10.29
CA GLN A 39 -22.13 -27.62 -11.23
C GLN A 39 -21.75 -27.31 -12.69
N ARG A 40 -21.07 -26.18 -12.95
CA ARG A 40 -20.53 -25.86 -14.28
C ARG A 40 -19.43 -26.81 -14.73
N LEU A 41 -18.56 -27.26 -13.82
CA LEU A 41 -17.54 -28.27 -14.12
C LEU A 41 -18.15 -29.65 -14.43
N ALA A 42 -19.18 -30.07 -13.69
CA ALA A 42 -19.90 -31.32 -13.95
C ALA A 42 -20.73 -31.28 -15.25
N THR A 43 -21.24 -30.11 -15.63
CA THR A 43 -21.98 -29.96 -16.90
C THR A 43 -21.04 -29.91 -18.10
N ARG A 44 -19.79 -29.44 -17.92
CA ARG A 44 -18.77 -29.39 -18.99
C ARG A 44 -18.07 -30.74 -19.22
N SER A 45 -18.04 -31.63 -18.23
CA SER A 45 -17.46 -32.98 -18.38
C SER A 45 -18.36 -33.96 -19.16
N ASN A 46 -19.65 -33.66 -19.33
CA ASN A 46 -20.61 -34.56 -19.98
C ASN A 46 -20.96 -34.19 -21.45
N GLY A 47 -20.28 -33.19 -22.03
CA GLY A 47 -20.52 -32.73 -23.40
C GLY A 47 -19.34 -32.96 -24.33
N PHE A 48 -18.93 -34.21 -24.53
CA PHE A 48 -18.00 -34.59 -25.61
C PHE A 48 -18.72 -35.53 -26.58
N ALA A 49 -19.08 -35.00 -27.74
CA ALA A 49 -19.45 -35.76 -28.92
C ALA A 49 -18.96 -35.05 -30.20
N THR A 50 -17.96 -35.69 -30.81
CA THR A 50 -17.70 -35.88 -32.26
C THR A 50 -17.63 -34.72 -33.26
N ASP A 51 -16.47 -34.71 -33.94
CA ASP A 51 -16.23 -34.62 -35.39
C ASP A 51 -15.82 -33.31 -36.11
N ASP A 52 -14.59 -33.41 -36.63
CA ASP A 52 -14.03 -33.04 -37.95
C ASP A 52 -13.62 -31.58 -38.31
N PRO A 53 -12.63 -31.41 -39.22
CA PRO A 53 -11.63 -30.35 -39.17
C PRO A 53 -11.70 -29.46 -40.42
N SER A 54 -10.72 -28.56 -40.54
CA SER A 54 -10.38 -27.76 -41.73
C SER A 54 -11.17 -26.47 -41.95
N GLY A 55 -10.57 -25.37 -41.51
CA GLY A 55 -10.76 -24.03 -42.08
C GLY A 55 -9.42 -23.29 -42.15
N LYS A 56 -8.77 -23.31 -43.32
CA LYS A 56 -7.57 -22.51 -43.62
C LYS A 56 -7.89 -21.01 -43.55
N GLY A 57 -7.42 -20.33 -42.51
CA GLY A 57 -7.29 -18.87 -42.47
C GLY A 57 -5.82 -18.46 -42.69
N LYS A 58 -5.59 -17.57 -43.66
CA LYS A 58 -4.25 -17.01 -44.01
C LYS A 58 -3.63 -16.26 -42.82
N PRO A 59 -2.30 -16.35 -42.58
CA PRO A 59 -1.65 -15.49 -41.60
C PRO A 59 -1.46 -14.08 -42.19
N ALA A 60 -1.88 -13.09 -41.41
CA ALA A 60 -1.52 -11.69 -41.57
C ALA A 60 -0.25 -11.39 -40.76
N GLY A 61 0.56 -10.45 -41.26
CA GLY A 61 1.70 -9.89 -40.53
C GLY A 61 3.06 -10.32 -41.09
N LYS A 62 3.72 -9.41 -41.83
CA LYS A 62 5.14 -9.53 -42.16
C LYS A 62 5.94 -9.46 -40.85
N GLN A 63 6.31 -10.62 -40.31
CA GLN A 63 7.30 -10.74 -39.25
C GLN A 63 8.64 -10.16 -39.74
N ALA A 64 9.30 -9.39 -38.88
CA ALA A 64 10.66 -8.94 -39.11
C ALA A 64 11.57 -10.15 -39.40
N LYS A 65 12.27 -10.10 -40.53
CA LYS A 65 13.15 -11.18 -41.00
C LYS A 65 14.15 -11.60 -39.91
N GLY A 66 14.07 -12.85 -39.45
CA GLY A 66 15.20 -13.54 -38.79
C GLY A 66 15.00 -14.02 -37.35
N LYS A 67 13.84 -13.83 -36.71
CA LYS A 67 13.56 -14.41 -35.39
C LYS A 67 12.46 -15.46 -35.53
N GLU A 68 12.73 -16.73 -35.16
CA GLU A 68 11.72 -17.81 -35.10
C GLU A 68 10.47 -17.32 -34.36
N PRO A 69 9.23 -17.67 -34.72
CA PRO A 69 8.02 -17.24 -34.00
C PRO A 69 8.00 -17.70 -32.53
N VAL A 70 7.28 -16.99 -31.64
CA VAL A 70 7.13 -17.44 -30.23
C VAL A 70 6.05 -18.51 -30.22
N ASP A 71 6.32 -19.68 -29.67
CA ASP A 71 5.25 -20.65 -29.38
C ASP A 71 4.56 -20.26 -28.07
N TRP A 72 3.54 -19.43 -28.17
CA TRP A 72 2.77 -18.96 -27.00
C TRP A 72 2.07 -20.09 -26.24
N LYS A 73 1.74 -21.21 -26.89
CA LYS A 73 1.13 -22.37 -26.22
C LYS A 73 2.16 -23.08 -25.34
N GLN A 74 3.38 -23.25 -25.86
CA GLN A 74 4.48 -23.81 -25.08
C GLN A 74 4.81 -22.92 -23.87
N VAL A 75 4.89 -21.60 -24.08
CA VAL A 75 5.14 -20.64 -22.98
C VAL A 75 4.02 -20.69 -21.94
N ALA A 76 2.75 -20.72 -22.37
CA ALA A 76 1.59 -20.84 -21.49
C ALA A 76 1.65 -22.12 -20.62
N ALA A 77 1.98 -23.26 -21.23
CA ALA A 77 2.10 -24.54 -20.53
C ALA A 77 3.23 -24.50 -19.50
N GLN A 78 4.40 -23.97 -19.88
CA GLN A 78 5.56 -23.83 -19.01
C GLN A 78 5.29 -22.92 -17.81
N MET A 79 4.58 -21.80 -18.02
CA MET A 79 4.18 -20.89 -16.94
C MET A 79 3.19 -21.53 -15.97
N LEU A 80 2.24 -22.31 -16.47
CA LEU A 80 1.25 -23.00 -15.64
C LEU A 80 1.90 -24.08 -14.77
N GLU A 81 2.85 -24.83 -15.33
CA GLU A 81 3.65 -25.81 -14.59
C GLU A 81 4.46 -25.16 -13.46
N MET A 82 5.10 -24.01 -13.71
CA MET A 82 5.81 -23.26 -12.66
C MET A 82 4.87 -22.80 -11.54
N ASN A 83 3.66 -22.33 -11.88
CA ASN A 83 2.71 -21.82 -10.90
C ASN A 83 2.07 -22.92 -10.03
N GLN A 84 1.93 -24.14 -10.58
CA GLN A 84 1.30 -25.27 -9.88
C GLN A 84 2.31 -26.19 -9.17
N GLY A 85 3.53 -26.33 -9.70
CA GLY A 85 4.50 -27.32 -9.26
C GLY A 85 5.48 -26.86 -8.18
N GLY A 86 5.54 -25.56 -7.84
CA GLY A 86 6.52 -25.01 -6.89
C GLY A 86 8.00 -25.22 -7.29
N GLY A 87 8.26 -25.77 -8.47
CA GLY A 87 9.59 -26.01 -9.03
C GLY A 87 10.10 -24.81 -9.81
N MET A 88 11.42 -24.64 -9.85
CA MET A 88 12.11 -23.49 -10.44
C MET A 88 11.98 -23.34 -11.98
N GLY A 89 11.16 -24.16 -12.64
CA GLY A 89 11.02 -24.20 -14.11
C GLY A 89 12.35 -24.35 -14.85
N ASP A 90 12.32 -24.35 -16.19
CA ASP A 90 13.54 -24.12 -16.97
C ASP A 90 13.86 -22.61 -16.99
N MET A 91 14.59 -22.16 -15.96
CA MET A 91 14.99 -20.76 -15.77
C MET A 91 15.74 -20.19 -16.98
N ARG A 92 16.47 -21.02 -17.75
CA ARG A 92 17.15 -20.56 -18.97
C ARG A 92 16.16 -20.21 -20.07
N SER A 93 15.08 -20.97 -20.20
CA SER A 93 14.01 -20.66 -21.16
C SER A 93 13.25 -19.41 -20.77
N MET A 94 13.03 -19.15 -19.47
CA MET A 94 12.45 -17.88 -19.00
C MET A 94 13.34 -16.68 -19.27
N ILE A 95 14.67 -16.79 -19.05
CA ILE A 95 15.62 -15.71 -19.38
C ILE A 95 15.63 -15.43 -20.88
N ARG A 96 15.61 -16.47 -21.72
CA ARG A 96 15.53 -16.32 -23.18
C ARG A 96 14.24 -15.66 -23.62
N LEU A 97 13.11 -16.07 -23.05
CA LEU A 97 11.81 -15.45 -23.29
C LEU A 97 11.84 -13.97 -22.90
N GLN A 98 12.29 -13.65 -21.69
CA GLN A 98 12.38 -12.27 -21.22
C GLN A 98 13.23 -11.40 -22.16
N LYS A 99 14.43 -11.85 -22.53
CA LYS A 99 15.29 -11.15 -23.48
C LYS A 99 14.60 -10.96 -24.82
N ARG A 100 13.93 -12.00 -25.31
CA ARG A 100 13.22 -11.95 -26.58
C ARG A 100 12.10 -10.93 -26.56
N LEU A 101 11.32 -10.87 -25.49
CA LEU A 101 10.25 -9.88 -25.30
C LEU A 101 10.80 -8.45 -25.20
N GLN A 102 11.94 -8.26 -24.54
CA GLN A 102 12.63 -6.98 -24.51
C GLN A 102 13.08 -6.54 -25.92
N ASP A 103 13.49 -7.50 -26.75
CA ASP A 103 13.92 -7.27 -28.14
C ASP A 103 12.76 -7.22 -29.15
N MET A 104 11.50 -7.39 -28.73
CA MET A 104 10.33 -7.23 -29.61
C MET A 104 10.04 -5.76 -29.84
N GLU A 105 9.68 -5.41 -31.07
CA GLU A 105 9.19 -4.07 -31.37
C GLU A 105 7.74 -3.90 -30.89
N LYS A 106 7.29 -2.67 -30.77
CA LYS A 106 5.95 -2.38 -30.25
C LYS A 106 4.85 -2.99 -31.13
N GLU A 107 5.04 -3.02 -32.45
CA GLU A 107 4.11 -3.64 -33.39
C GLU A 107 4.05 -5.16 -33.18
N ASP A 108 5.19 -5.80 -32.90
CA ASP A 108 5.26 -7.23 -32.63
C ASP A 108 4.58 -7.59 -31.29
N LEU A 109 4.74 -6.75 -30.27
CA LEU A 109 4.07 -6.94 -28.97
C LEU A 109 2.54 -6.85 -29.13
N VAL A 110 2.05 -5.92 -29.94
CA VAL A 110 0.63 -5.77 -30.25
C VAL A 110 0.10 -6.96 -31.03
N ALA A 111 0.83 -7.38 -32.08
CA ALA A 111 0.44 -8.55 -32.87
C ALA A 111 0.40 -9.82 -31.99
N ALA A 112 1.35 -9.99 -31.07
CA ALA A 112 1.36 -11.09 -30.12
C ALA A 112 0.16 -11.07 -29.16
N LEU A 113 -0.23 -9.90 -28.66
CA LEU A 113 -1.43 -9.75 -27.82
C LEU A 113 -2.71 -10.14 -28.59
N GLU A 114 -2.84 -9.72 -29.84
CA GLU A 114 -3.96 -10.10 -30.71
C GLU A 114 -3.96 -11.60 -31.00
N GLU A 115 -2.78 -12.19 -31.26
CA GLU A 115 -2.61 -13.62 -31.48
C GLU A 115 -3.10 -14.41 -30.25
N ILE A 116 -2.59 -14.09 -29.05
CA ILE A 116 -2.95 -14.73 -27.78
C ILE A 116 -4.45 -14.62 -27.47
N ALA A 117 -5.08 -13.48 -27.78
CA ALA A 117 -6.51 -13.28 -27.56
C ALA A 117 -7.36 -14.26 -28.39
N THR A 118 -6.88 -14.66 -29.57
CA THR A 118 -7.56 -15.63 -30.44
C THR A 118 -7.21 -17.09 -30.15
N MET A 119 -6.18 -17.35 -29.32
CA MET A 119 -5.80 -18.71 -28.98
C MET A 119 -6.75 -19.35 -27.98
N ASP A 120 -7.02 -20.64 -28.18
CA ASP A 120 -7.71 -21.49 -27.20
C ASP A 120 -6.72 -21.88 -26.08
N LEU A 121 -6.58 -20.98 -25.11
CA LEU A 121 -5.75 -21.11 -23.92
C LEU A 121 -6.64 -21.05 -22.67
N PRO A 122 -6.28 -21.75 -21.58
CA PRO A 122 -6.91 -21.52 -20.28
C PRO A 122 -6.81 -20.05 -19.87
N ASP A 123 -7.87 -19.50 -19.28
CA ASP A 123 -7.97 -18.07 -18.93
C ASP A 123 -6.78 -17.59 -18.10
N GLN A 124 -6.33 -18.40 -17.13
CA GLN A 124 -5.18 -18.09 -16.29
C GLN A 124 -3.89 -17.94 -17.10
N SER A 125 -3.61 -18.88 -18.02
CA SER A 125 -2.42 -18.82 -18.88
C SER A 125 -2.47 -17.63 -19.84
N ARG A 126 -3.65 -17.35 -20.41
CA ARG A 126 -3.87 -16.18 -21.27
C ARG A 126 -3.59 -14.89 -20.50
N GLN A 127 -4.16 -14.73 -19.30
CA GLN A 127 -3.94 -13.55 -18.47
C GLN A 127 -2.46 -13.34 -18.10
N MET A 128 -1.74 -14.40 -17.75
CA MET A 128 -0.30 -14.31 -17.45
C MET A 128 0.51 -13.83 -18.65
N LEU A 129 0.25 -14.38 -19.84
CA LEU A 129 0.92 -13.96 -21.08
C LEU A 129 0.60 -12.51 -21.43
N GLU A 130 -0.68 -12.13 -21.36
CA GLU A 130 -1.11 -10.76 -21.62
C GLU A 130 -0.46 -9.77 -20.65
N GLN A 131 -0.45 -10.05 -19.35
CA GLN A 131 0.19 -9.17 -18.36
C GLN A 131 1.69 -8.98 -18.64
N MET A 132 2.38 -10.04 -19.06
CA MET A 132 3.80 -9.97 -19.40
C MET A 132 4.04 -9.08 -20.64
N LEU A 133 3.24 -9.25 -21.68
CA LEU A 133 3.35 -8.47 -22.91
C LEU A 133 2.94 -7.01 -22.71
N ILE A 134 1.86 -6.76 -21.97
CA ILE A 134 1.43 -5.39 -21.66
C ILE A 134 2.52 -4.70 -20.83
N GLY A 135 3.15 -5.38 -19.88
CA GLY A 135 4.28 -4.84 -19.13
C GLY A 135 5.42 -4.34 -20.03
N GLN A 136 5.77 -5.06 -21.10
CA GLN A 136 6.76 -4.61 -22.08
C GLN A 136 6.24 -3.45 -22.94
N LEU A 137 4.97 -3.49 -23.33
CA LEU A 137 4.34 -2.42 -24.10
C LEU A 137 4.31 -1.12 -23.31
N CYS A 138 4.01 -1.16 -22.01
CA CYS A 138 4.06 0.00 -21.11
C CYS A 138 5.42 0.69 -21.10
N GLN A 139 6.52 -0.06 -21.24
CA GLN A 139 7.87 0.51 -21.28
C GLN A 139 8.20 1.15 -22.63
N LYS A 140 7.80 0.49 -23.73
CA LYS A 140 8.12 0.91 -25.11
C LYS A 140 7.20 2.02 -25.62
N ASP A 141 5.90 1.81 -25.52
CA ASP A 141 4.85 2.73 -26.00
C ASP A 141 3.75 2.86 -24.93
N PRO A 142 4.01 3.64 -23.85
CA PRO A 142 3.08 3.76 -22.74
C PRO A 142 1.73 4.38 -23.14
N GLU A 143 1.73 5.28 -24.12
CA GLU A 143 0.51 5.88 -24.67
C GLU A 143 -0.42 4.82 -25.27
N LEU A 144 0.15 3.94 -26.11
CA LEU A 144 -0.60 2.87 -26.74
C LEU A 144 -1.09 1.85 -25.71
N ALA A 145 -0.24 1.48 -24.75
CA ALA A 145 -0.59 0.56 -23.67
C ALA A 145 -1.79 1.09 -22.86
N LEU A 146 -1.70 2.35 -22.41
CA LEU A 146 -2.75 3.01 -21.65
C LEU A 146 -4.05 3.13 -22.43
N THR A 147 -3.97 3.55 -23.70
CA THR A 147 -5.17 3.74 -24.52
C THR A 147 -5.89 2.43 -24.82
N ARG A 148 -5.16 1.33 -25.00
CA ARG A 148 -5.76 0.02 -25.30
C ARG A 148 -6.26 -0.73 -24.07
N HIS A 149 -5.60 -0.57 -22.93
CA HIS A 149 -5.87 -1.40 -21.76
C HIS A 149 -6.55 -0.65 -20.62
N LEU A 150 -6.99 0.60 -20.84
CA LEU A 150 -7.66 1.42 -19.83
C LEU A 150 -8.90 0.75 -19.21
N ASP A 151 -9.66 0.02 -20.02
CA ASP A 151 -10.89 -0.63 -19.56
C ASP A 151 -10.62 -1.73 -18.51
N ARG A 152 -9.35 -2.16 -18.36
CA ARG A 152 -8.92 -3.13 -17.34
C ARG A 152 -8.59 -2.49 -15.98
N LEU A 153 -8.73 -1.17 -15.83
CA LEU A 153 -8.55 -0.48 -14.54
C LEU A 153 -9.57 -0.92 -13.48
N GLY A 154 -10.76 -1.38 -13.90
CA GLY A 154 -11.86 -1.74 -13.01
C GLY A 154 -11.81 -3.15 -12.43
N ASP A 155 -10.82 -3.97 -12.80
CA ASP A 155 -10.65 -5.30 -12.22
C ASP A 155 -10.06 -5.15 -10.80
N GLU A 156 -10.93 -5.02 -9.80
CA GLU A 156 -10.57 -4.78 -8.39
C GLU A 156 -9.63 -5.85 -7.79
N GLY A 157 -9.55 -7.04 -8.41
CA GLY A 157 -8.61 -8.12 -8.05
C GLY A 157 -7.40 -8.25 -8.96
N GLY A 158 -7.25 -7.40 -9.99
CA GLY A 158 -6.23 -7.50 -11.02
C GLY A 158 -5.02 -6.60 -10.77
N GLY A 159 -3.80 -7.14 -10.86
CA GLY A 159 -2.54 -6.37 -10.78
C GLY A 159 -2.32 -5.34 -11.90
N MET A 160 -3.30 -5.16 -12.79
CA MET A 160 -3.22 -4.33 -13.99
C MET A 160 -3.20 -2.82 -13.67
N SER A 161 -3.95 -2.37 -12.65
CA SER A 161 -3.99 -0.94 -12.28
C SER A 161 -2.60 -0.40 -11.95
N TRP A 162 -1.81 -1.15 -11.19
CA TRP A 162 -0.44 -0.78 -10.86
C TRP A 162 0.47 -0.76 -12.10
N GLN A 163 0.35 -1.74 -13.00
CA GLN A 163 1.13 -1.76 -14.24
C GLN A 163 0.81 -0.56 -15.15
N LEU A 164 -0.46 -0.16 -15.24
CA LEU A 164 -0.88 1.00 -16.02
C LEU A 164 -0.45 2.32 -15.36
N ALA A 165 -0.48 2.42 -14.03
CA ALA A 165 0.09 3.58 -13.33
C ALA A 165 1.60 3.72 -13.60
N ASN A 166 2.34 2.61 -13.68
CA ASN A 166 3.74 2.64 -14.11
C ASN A 166 3.91 3.06 -15.57
N ALA A 167 3.00 2.65 -16.46
CA ALA A 167 3.00 3.13 -17.85
C ALA A 167 2.81 4.66 -17.90
N MET A 168 1.87 5.18 -17.10
CA MET A 168 1.66 6.62 -16.96
C MET A 168 2.90 7.33 -16.44
N LYS A 169 3.63 6.72 -15.50
CA LYS A 169 4.90 7.24 -14.99
C LYS A 169 5.98 7.32 -16.07
N GLU A 170 6.11 6.28 -16.88
CA GLU A 170 7.03 6.30 -18.01
C GLU A 170 6.61 7.29 -19.10
N TRP A 171 5.31 7.47 -19.33
CA TRP A 171 4.82 8.45 -20.29
C TRP A 171 5.07 9.88 -19.83
N THR A 172 4.70 10.21 -18.60
CA THR A 172 4.89 11.55 -18.02
C THR A 172 6.35 11.98 -18.00
N ARG A 173 7.29 11.03 -17.83
CA ARG A 173 8.73 11.30 -17.98
C ARG A 173 9.15 11.64 -19.42
N LYS A 174 8.53 11.04 -20.43
CA LYS A 174 8.87 11.23 -21.84
C LYS A 174 8.20 12.47 -22.44
N ASP A 175 6.92 12.66 -22.15
CA ASP A 175 6.09 13.74 -22.66
C ASP A 175 4.99 14.09 -21.63
N PRO A 176 5.32 14.92 -20.62
CA PRO A 176 4.39 15.24 -19.54
C PRO A 176 3.13 15.92 -20.08
N ALA A 177 3.26 16.88 -21.00
CA ALA A 177 2.13 17.60 -21.55
C ALA A 177 1.11 16.68 -22.23
N LYS A 178 1.58 15.75 -23.07
CA LYS A 178 0.68 14.81 -23.76
C LYS A 178 0.05 13.80 -22.81
N ALA A 179 0.82 13.25 -21.87
CA ALA A 179 0.31 12.32 -20.87
C ALA A 179 -0.77 12.98 -19.99
N THR A 180 -0.51 14.20 -19.52
CA THR A 180 -1.44 15.03 -18.75
C THR A 180 -2.74 15.29 -19.53
N ALA A 181 -2.64 15.76 -20.77
CA ALA A 181 -3.82 16.04 -21.60
C ALA A 181 -4.64 14.78 -21.90
N TRP A 182 -3.97 13.64 -22.12
CA TRP A 182 -4.65 12.36 -22.27
C TRP A 182 -5.39 11.98 -20.99
N PHE A 183 -4.76 12.11 -19.82
CA PHE A 183 -5.36 11.73 -18.55
C PHE A 183 -6.59 12.59 -18.24
N ASP A 184 -6.50 13.91 -18.46
CA ASP A 184 -7.64 14.82 -18.31
C ASP A 184 -8.82 14.43 -19.21
N LYS A 185 -8.54 14.04 -20.45
CA LYS A 185 -9.57 13.55 -21.37
C LYS A 185 -10.24 12.29 -20.85
N GLN A 186 -9.51 11.37 -20.23
CA GLN A 186 -10.09 10.15 -19.64
C GLN A 186 -10.90 10.43 -18.38
N ILE A 187 -10.45 11.37 -17.53
CA ILE A 187 -11.24 11.85 -16.38
C ILE A 187 -12.55 12.47 -16.88
N ALA A 188 -12.50 13.36 -17.87
CA ALA A 188 -13.70 13.98 -18.44
C ALA A 188 -14.65 12.96 -19.11
N ALA A 189 -14.12 11.83 -19.59
CA ALA A 189 -14.90 10.72 -20.13
C ALA A 189 -15.47 9.78 -19.04
N GLY A 190 -15.26 10.07 -17.75
CA GLY A 190 -15.75 9.27 -16.62
C GLY A 190 -15.03 7.93 -16.43
N LYS A 191 -13.90 7.71 -17.10
CA LYS A 191 -13.14 6.44 -17.00
C LYS A 191 -12.48 6.23 -15.65
N PHE A 192 -12.34 7.31 -14.88
CA PHE A 192 -11.74 7.34 -13.55
C PHE A 192 -12.75 7.63 -12.44
N ASP A 193 -14.05 7.62 -12.74
CA ASP A 193 -15.08 7.86 -11.74
C ASP A 193 -15.13 6.72 -10.72
N SER A 194 -15.35 7.09 -9.46
CA SER A 194 -15.44 6.12 -8.37
C SER A 194 -16.76 5.35 -8.44
N ARG A 195 -16.68 4.04 -8.20
CA ARG A 195 -17.84 3.17 -7.95
C ARG A 195 -18.01 2.84 -6.47
N SER A 196 -17.10 3.30 -5.61
CA SER A 196 -17.12 3.01 -4.17
C SER A 196 -17.98 4.02 -3.41
N LEU A 197 -18.49 3.59 -2.26
CA LEU A 197 -19.36 4.41 -1.41
C LEU A 197 -18.65 5.64 -0.82
N ASP A 198 -17.33 5.60 -0.69
CA ASP A 198 -16.50 6.72 -0.22
C ASP A 198 -16.18 7.75 -1.32
N GLY A 199 -16.62 7.49 -2.56
CA GLY A 199 -16.38 8.36 -3.71
C GLY A 199 -14.92 8.41 -4.18
N LYS A 200 -14.05 7.52 -3.68
CA LYS A 200 -12.63 7.48 -4.04
C LYS A 200 -12.38 6.52 -5.20
N SER A 201 -11.67 6.99 -6.22
CA SER A 201 -11.26 6.13 -7.33
C SER A 201 -9.80 5.73 -7.14
N GLN A 202 -9.55 4.49 -6.75
CA GLN A 202 -8.20 3.97 -6.52
C GLN A 202 -7.29 4.13 -7.75
N PRO A 203 -7.74 3.78 -8.98
CA PRO A 203 -6.95 4.06 -10.19
C PRO A 203 -6.66 5.53 -10.39
N ARG A 204 -7.62 6.42 -10.11
CA ARG A 204 -7.41 7.87 -10.25
C ARG A 204 -6.32 8.35 -9.30
N MET A 205 -6.39 7.93 -8.04
CA MET A 205 -5.42 8.33 -7.01
C MET A 205 -4.00 7.87 -7.37
N GLN A 206 -3.84 6.67 -7.95
CA GLN A 206 -2.55 6.19 -8.43
C GLN A 206 -2.00 7.05 -9.58
N PHE A 207 -2.83 7.37 -10.57
CA PHE A 207 -2.42 8.17 -11.73
C PHE A 207 -2.12 9.62 -11.38
N GLU A 208 -2.99 10.25 -10.58
CA GLU A 208 -2.77 11.60 -10.04
C GLU A 208 -1.50 11.64 -9.19
N GLY A 209 -1.25 10.62 -8.36
CA GLY A 209 -0.01 10.52 -7.56
C GLY A 209 1.26 10.51 -8.40
N VAL A 210 1.28 9.72 -9.46
CA VAL A 210 2.38 9.67 -10.42
C VAL A 210 2.58 11.02 -11.11
N LEU A 211 1.51 11.65 -11.54
CA LEU A 211 1.57 12.93 -12.24
C LEU A 211 2.05 14.06 -11.32
N VAL A 212 1.50 14.14 -10.10
CA VAL A 212 1.93 15.12 -9.09
C VAL A 212 3.42 14.92 -8.74
N ALA A 213 3.87 13.69 -8.55
CA ALA A 213 5.29 13.40 -8.28
C ALA A 213 6.20 13.83 -9.44
N ASN A 214 5.76 13.64 -10.70
CA ASN A 214 6.52 14.08 -11.86
C ASN A 214 6.53 15.61 -12.03
N LEU A 215 5.40 16.27 -11.78
CA LEU A 215 5.26 17.73 -11.85
C LEU A 215 6.06 18.43 -10.75
N LEU A 216 6.16 17.84 -9.56
CA LEU A 216 6.94 18.41 -8.46
C LEU A 216 8.40 18.74 -8.83
N SER A 217 9.02 17.97 -9.71
CA SER A 217 10.40 18.20 -10.15
C SER A 217 10.54 19.27 -11.25
N HIS A 218 9.45 19.74 -11.87
CA HIS A 218 9.50 20.57 -13.10
C HIS A 218 8.53 21.77 -13.11
N ASP A 219 7.39 21.68 -12.44
CA ASP A 219 6.32 22.68 -12.38
C ASP A 219 5.49 22.52 -11.08
N GLU A 220 5.98 23.14 -10.00
CA GLU A 220 5.33 23.11 -8.69
C GLU A 220 3.91 23.69 -8.72
N ALA A 221 3.67 24.72 -9.53
CA ALA A 221 2.37 25.37 -9.64
C ALA A 221 1.34 24.43 -10.30
N ALA A 222 1.74 23.69 -11.34
CA ALA A 222 0.89 22.67 -11.94
C ALA A 222 0.61 21.51 -10.96
N ALA A 223 1.59 21.10 -10.16
CA ALA A 223 1.39 20.09 -9.11
C ALA A 223 0.37 20.55 -8.05
N ALA A 224 0.44 21.81 -7.62
CA ALA A 224 -0.52 22.40 -6.69
C ALA A 224 -1.93 22.47 -7.29
N ALA A 225 -2.07 23.00 -8.51
CA ALA A 225 -3.36 23.08 -9.18
C ALA A 225 -4.03 21.71 -9.36
N ARG A 226 -3.24 20.67 -9.65
CA ARG A 226 -3.70 19.27 -9.73
C ARG A 226 -4.30 18.79 -8.42
N LEU A 227 -3.60 19.01 -7.31
CA LEU A 227 -4.08 18.60 -5.98
C LEU A 227 -5.31 19.40 -5.55
N GLU A 228 -5.34 20.70 -5.84
CA GLU A 228 -6.47 21.56 -5.49
C GLU A 228 -7.76 21.16 -6.22
N ALA A 229 -7.64 20.61 -7.43
CA ALA A 229 -8.77 20.05 -8.17
C ALA A 229 -9.36 18.76 -7.54
N LEU A 230 -8.66 18.13 -6.59
CA LEU A 230 -9.16 17.00 -5.83
C LEU A 230 -9.91 17.46 -4.57
N PRO A 231 -10.90 16.68 -4.10
CA PRO A 231 -11.51 16.90 -2.79
C PRO A 231 -10.45 16.96 -1.69
N GLU A 232 -10.59 17.91 -0.76
CA GLU A 232 -9.59 18.19 0.30
C GLU A 232 -9.21 16.93 1.08
N ASN A 233 -10.20 16.11 1.46
CA ASN A 233 -10.04 14.85 2.19
C ASN A 233 -9.32 13.73 1.40
N GLN A 234 -8.98 13.95 0.14
CA GLN A 234 -8.20 13.03 -0.68
C GLN A 234 -6.75 13.49 -0.86
N ARG A 235 -6.45 14.79 -0.67
CA ARG A 235 -5.13 15.35 -0.98
C ARG A 235 -4.01 14.77 -0.10
N GLY A 236 -4.24 14.72 1.21
CA GLY A 236 -3.29 14.15 2.16
C GLY A 236 -3.05 12.65 1.92
N GLU A 237 -4.12 11.90 1.63
CA GLU A 237 -4.01 10.48 1.27
C GLU A 237 -3.23 10.27 -0.04
N LEU A 238 -3.50 11.11 -1.05
CA LEU A 238 -2.82 11.02 -2.33
C LEU A 238 -1.31 11.17 -2.18
N LEU A 239 -0.91 12.24 -1.48
CA LEU A 239 0.49 12.54 -1.24
C LEU A 239 1.16 11.46 -0.41
N ARG A 240 0.52 11.00 0.67
CA ARG A 240 1.06 9.94 1.53
C ARG A 240 1.23 8.60 0.83
N ARG A 241 0.24 8.16 0.04
CA ARG A 241 0.22 6.78 -0.49
C ARG A 241 0.84 6.64 -1.87
N TYR A 242 0.71 7.64 -2.72
CA TYR A 242 1.05 7.50 -4.14
C TYR A 242 2.20 8.41 -4.54
N ALA A 243 2.17 9.70 -4.18
CA ALA A 243 3.23 10.63 -4.60
C ALA A 243 4.53 10.44 -3.81
N SER A 244 4.44 10.26 -2.49
CA SER A 244 5.60 10.22 -1.59
C SER A 244 6.67 9.22 -2.04
N ASN A 245 6.26 8.05 -2.54
CA ASN A 245 7.14 6.97 -3.00
C ASN A 245 8.11 7.38 -4.11
N ASP A 246 7.76 8.40 -4.88
CA ASP A 246 8.51 8.83 -6.07
C ASP A 246 9.20 10.19 -5.89
N VAL A 247 9.08 10.82 -4.72
CA VAL A 247 9.76 12.08 -4.39
C VAL A 247 11.24 11.80 -4.14
N LYS A 248 12.09 12.39 -4.99
CA LYS A 248 13.54 12.32 -4.85
C LYS A 248 14.07 13.31 -3.82
N ALA A 249 15.28 13.08 -3.34
CA ALA A 249 15.94 13.90 -2.33
C ALA A 249 15.95 15.40 -2.70
N GLU A 250 16.26 15.72 -3.95
CA GLU A 250 16.29 17.09 -4.50
C GLU A 250 14.91 17.78 -4.49
N ASP A 251 13.82 17.01 -4.57
CA ASP A 251 12.44 17.53 -4.68
C ASP A 251 11.71 17.56 -3.32
N GLN A 252 12.31 17.04 -2.26
CA GLN A 252 11.63 16.89 -0.95
C GLN A 252 11.22 18.22 -0.32
N LEU A 253 12.00 19.29 -0.50
CA LEU A 253 11.61 20.61 0.01
C LEU A 253 10.37 21.14 -0.74
N ASN A 254 10.33 20.93 -2.05
CA ASN A 254 9.19 21.32 -2.88
C ASN A 254 7.94 20.52 -2.51
N TYR A 255 8.10 19.21 -2.31
CA TYR A 255 7.03 18.35 -1.77
C TYR A 255 6.53 18.87 -0.41
N ALA A 256 7.43 19.24 0.50
CA ALA A 256 7.02 19.72 1.82
C ALA A 256 6.26 21.06 1.75
N ASN A 257 6.69 21.98 0.89
CA ASN A 257 5.98 23.23 0.64
C ASN A 257 4.60 22.98 0.02
N LEU A 258 4.50 22.03 -0.91
CA LEU A 258 3.24 21.62 -1.51
C LEU A 258 2.28 21.07 -0.46
N VAL A 259 2.75 20.18 0.42
CA VAL A 259 1.95 19.65 1.54
C VAL A 259 1.41 20.79 2.41
N ARG A 260 2.27 21.73 2.83
CA ARG A 260 1.88 22.87 3.67
C ARG A 260 0.90 23.82 2.97
N GLY A 261 0.95 23.91 1.64
CA GLY A 261 0.08 24.79 0.87
C GLY A 261 -1.31 24.23 0.59
N VAL A 262 -1.44 22.92 0.35
CA VAL A 262 -2.68 22.33 -0.21
C VAL A 262 -3.35 21.27 0.66
N VAL A 263 -2.66 20.75 1.69
CA VAL A 263 -3.20 19.76 2.64
C VAL A 263 -3.68 20.48 3.89
N SER A 264 -4.78 19.98 4.47
CA SER A 264 -5.32 20.50 5.73
C SER A 264 -4.29 20.48 6.85
N GLU A 265 -4.26 21.51 7.71
CA GLU A 265 -3.27 21.66 8.79
C GLU A 265 -3.16 20.40 9.68
N SER A 266 -4.30 19.73 9.94
CA SER A 266 -4.34 18.50 10.74
C SER A 266 -3.64 17.30 10.10
N GLU A 267 -3.44 17.30 8.78
CA GLU A 267 -2.84 16.17 8.05
C GLU A 267 -1.42 16.45 7.55
N GLN A 268 -0.96 17.70 7.57
CA GLN A 268 0.34 18.12 7.03
C GLN A 268 1.49 17.34 7.67
N ALA A 269 1.60 17.41 9.01
CA ALA A 269 2.70 16.78 9.74
C ALA A 269 2.75 15.26 9.52
N THR A 270 1.59 14.58 9.56
CA THR A 270 1.51 13.13 9.27
C THR A 270 1.90 12.81 7.82
N THR A 271 1.60 13.71 6.88
CA THR A 271 1.97 13.56 5.48
C THR A 271 3.48 13.67 5.26
N LEU A 272 4.13 14.60 5.95
CA LEU A 272 5.60 14.75 5.93
C LEU A 272 6.32 13.60 6.64
N ALA A 273 5.75 13.14 7.76
CA ALA A 273 6.28 12.06 8.59
C ALA A 273 6.43 10.73 7.83
N GLN A 274 5.61 10.48 6.81
CA GLN A 274 5.65 9.26 6.00
C GLN A 274 7.00 9.08 5.28
N ILE A 275 7.57 10.17 4.73
CA ILE A 275 8.87 10.11 4.06
C ILE A 275 9.95 9.89 5.12
N ALA A 276 9.93 10.61 6.24
CA ALA A 276 10.90 10.41 7.33
C ALA A 276 10.98 8.94 7.78
N ALA A 277 9.84 8.29 7.95
CA ALA A 277 9.77 6.88 8.32
C ALA A 277 10.32 5.94 7.24
N ARG A 278 10.09 6.27 5.96
CA ARG A 278 10.68 5.53 4.83
C ARG A 278 12.20 5.67 4.78
N GLU A 279 12.73 6.88 4.91
CA GLU A 279 14.18 7.12 4.95
C GLU A 279 14.81 6.36 6.13
N ALA A 280 14.18 6.39 7.31
CA ALA A 280 14.62 5.60 8.47
C ALA A 280 14.59 4.08 8.24
N HIS A 281 13.63 3.61 7.45
CA HIS A 281 13.52 2.19 7.10
C HIS A 281 14.61 1.76 6.13
N GLN A 282 14.93 2.58 5.12
CA GLN A 282 15.89 2.27 4.07
C GLN A 282 17.34 2.43 4.56
N ASP A 283 17.66 3.60 5.13
CA ASP A 283 19.04 4.03 5.39
C ASP A 283 19.29 4.37 6.88
N GLY A 284 18.29 4.18 7.74
CA GLY A 284 18.42 4.36 9.18
C GLY A 284 18.17 5.79 9.66
N TYR A 285 18.33 6.01 10.97
CA TYR A 285 17.93 7.26 11.63
C TYR A 285 18.63 8.51 11.09
N THR A 286 19.87 8.38 10.62
CA THR A 286 20.61 9.49 9.99
C THR A 286 19.88 10.03 8.77
N ALA A 287 19.40 9.16 7.88
CA ALA A 287 18.68 9.58 6.67
C ALA A 287 17.35 10.28 7.01
N ALA A 288 16.65 9.83 8.06
CA ALA A 288 15.47 10.53 8.54
C ALA A 288 15.80 11.92 9.09
N THR A 289 16.88 12.07 9.86
CA THR A 289 17.35 13.38 10.32
C THR A 289 17.66 14.31 9.15
N GLU A 290 18.45 13.84 8.18
CA GLU A 290 18.80 14.61 6.99
C GLU A 290 17.58 15.06 6.20
N TYR A 291 16.56 14.20 6.06
CA TYR A 291 15.29 14.56 5.45
C TYR A 291 14.59 15.68 6.22
N LEU A 292 14.41 15.52 7.54
CA LEU A 292 13.72 16.50 8.37
C LEU A 292 14.39 17.88 8.32
N ASP A 293 15.72 17.90 8.32
CA ASP A 293 16.51 19.13 8.22
C ASP A 293 16.39 19.77 6.82
N ARG A 294 16.45 18.96 5.76
CA ARG A 294 16.31 19.39 4.36
C ARG A 294 14.98 20.10 4.10
N ILE A 295 13.88 19.57 4.64
CA ILE A 295 12.54 20.15 4.46
C ILE A 295 12.19 21.23 5.49
N LYS A 296 13.14 21.55 6.39
CA LYS A 296 13.00 22.56 7.44
C LYS A 296 11.73 22.37 8.25
N VAL A 297 11.54 21.17 8.82
CA VAL A 297 10.34 20.88 9.63
C VAL A 297 10.23 21.85 10.81
N THR A 298 9.00 22.24 11.13
CA THR A 298 8.69 22.95 12.38
C THR A 298 8.87 22.01 13.58
N PRO A 299 8.94 22.53 14.82
CA PRO A 299 9.02 21.68 16.02
C PRO A 299 7.86 20.68 16.14
N SER A 300 6.63 21.10 15.81
CA SER A 300 5.44 20.23 15.85
C SER A 300 5.48 19.15 14.77
N GLU A 301 5.87 19.51 13.53
CA GLU A 301 6.08 18.53 12.45
C GLU A 301 7.19 17.53 12.80
N ARG A 302 8.27 17.99 13.44
CA ARG A 302 9.38 17.14 13.89
C ARG A 302 8.93 16.14 14.94
N ALA A 303 8.18 16.56 15.95
CA ALA A 303 7.67 15.67 17.00
C ALA A 303 6.80 14.53 16.42
N ILE A 304 5.88 14.88 15.51
CA ILE A 304 5.02 13.88 14.82
C ILE A 304 5.86 12.94 13.95
N SER A 305 6.86 13.47 13.25
CA SER A 305 7.75 12.66 12.41
C SER A 305 8.59 11.68 13.24
N VAL A 306 9.10 12.12 14.39
CA VAL A 306 9.86 11.27 15.33
C VAL A 306 8.99 10.13 15.85
N ALA A 307 7.75 10.42 16.25
CA ALA A 307 6.81 9.39 16.70
C ALA A 307 6.48 8.37 15.59
N GLN A 308 6.29 8.83 14.34
CA GLN A 308 6.02 7.96 13.20
C GLN A 308 7.22 7.09 12.84
N VAL A 309 8.43 7.65 12.80
CA VAL A 309 9.68 6.90 12.55
C VAL A 309 9.87 5.83 13.61
N ALA A 310 9.70 6.18 14.89
CA ALA A 310 9.78 5.24 16.01
C ALA A 310 8.80 4.08 15.84
N ASN A 311 7.54 4.39 15.51
CA ASN A 311 6.50 3.38 15.28
C ASN A 311 6.87 2.41 14.15
N GLU A 312 7.19 2.94 12.97
CA GLU A 312 7.53 2.13 11.80
C GLU A 312 8.80 1.30 12.04
N LYS A 313 9.78 1.83 12.79
CA LYS A 313 10.99 1.08 13.12
C LYS A 313 10.68 -0.16 13.96
N ILE A 314 9.87 -0.02 15.02
CA ILE A 314 9.47 -1.14 15.89
C ILE A 314 8.70 -2.18 15.09
N LEU A 315 7.73 -1.76 14.28
CA LEU A 315 6.96 -2.66 13.42
C LEU A 315 7.89 -3.45 12.48
N ASN A 316 8.79 -2.76 11.78
CA ASN A 316 9.71 -3.39 10.84
C ASN A 316 10.71 -4.35 11.51
N LEU A 317 11.24 -3.99 12.69
CA LEU A 317 12.12 -4.86 13.44
C LEU A 317 11.38 -6.11 13.92
N SER A 318 10.14 -5.98 14.39
CA SER A 318 9.33 -7.10 14.89
C SER A 318 9.06 -8.18 13.82
N HIS A 319 8.91 -7.75 12.55
CA HIS A 319 8.77 -8.65 11.42
C HIS A 319 10.06 -9.45 11.15
N LYS A 320 11.23 -8.88 11.48
CA LYS A 320 12.54 -9.48 11.19
C LYS A 320 13.08 -10.30 12.37
N ARG A 321 13.01 -9.78 13.60
CA ARG A 321 13.61 -10.38 14.81
C ARG A 321 12.91 -9.94 16.11
N LYS A 322 13.35 -10.48 17.25
CA LYS A 322 12.93 -9.99 18.58
C LYS A 322 13.45 -8.57 18.78
N ILE A 323 12.58 -7.70 19.31
CA ILE A 323 12.96 -6.36 19.76
C ILE A 323 13.82 -6.52 21.01
N THR A 324 14.97 -5.88 21.02
CA THR A 324 15.88 -5.90 22.18
C THR A 324 15.90 -4.54 22.86
N ARG A 325 16.48 -4.49 24.06
CA ARG A 325 16.69 -3.22 24.77
C ARG A 325 17.54 -2.25 23.96
N GLU A 326 18.57 -2.75 23.26
CA GLU A 326 19.46 -1.93 22.44
C GLU A 326 18.69 -1.23 21.29
N ASP A 327 17.63 -1.85 20.77
CA ASP A 327 16.76 -1.20 19.78
C ASP A 327 16.03 0.01 20.36
N ILE A 328 15.53 -0.14 21.60
CA ILE A 328 14.81 0.92 22.32
C ILE A 328 15.78 2.02 22.74
N ASP A 329 16.99 1.67 23.21
CA ASP A 329 18.03 2.64 23.56
C ASP A 329 18.42 3.49 22.35
N GLY A 330 18.69 2.87 21.20
CA GLY A 330 19.03 3.58 19.97
C GLY A 330 17.89 4.46 19.44
N LEU A 331 16.63 4.01 19.58
CA LEU A 331 15.46 4.82 19.26
C LEU A 331 15.34 6.03 20.19
N ARG A 332 15.49 5.82 21.50
CA ARG A 332 15.39 6.87 22.53
C ARG A 332 16.49 7.92 22.37
N GLU A 333 17.73 7.50 22.10
CA GLU A 333 18.86 8.40 21.85
C GLU A 333 18.58 9.31 20.65
N TRP A 334 18.15 8.71 19.53
CA TRP A 334 17.77 9.47 18.34
C TRP A 334 16.59 10.41 18.60
N ALA A 335 15.51 9.91 19.22
CA ALA A 335 14.33 10.71 19.53
C ALA A 335 14.64 11.88 20.47
N SER A 336 15.52 11.68 21.45
CA SER A 336 15.97 12.74 22.38
C SER A 336 16.79 13.82 21.69
N THR A 337 17.49 13.49 20.61
CA THR A 337 18.21 14.47 19.78
C THR A 337 17.25 15.25 18.89
N GLN A 338 16.25 14.59 18.33
CA GLN A 338 15.33 15.20 17.35
C GLN A 338 14.20 15.99 18.00
N SER A 339 13.62 15.48 19.09
CA SER A 339 12.49 16.09 19.79
C SER A 339 12.60 15.78 21.29
N PRO A 340 13.45 16.52 22.03
CA PRO A 340 13.70 16.27 23.45
C PRO A 340 12.42 16.29 24.30
N GLU A 341 11.49 17.19 23.96
CA GLU A 341 10.23 17.38 24.70
C GLU A 341 9.27 16.19 24.59
N THR A 342 9.38 15.39 23.52
CA THR A 342 8.48 14.25 23.29
C THR A 342 9.21 12.91 23.34
N SER A 343 10.50 12.89 23.69
CA SER A 343 11.31 11.66 23.62
C SER A 343 10.83 10.58 24.59
N ASN A 344 10.41 10.97 25.79
CA ASN A 344 9.85 10.06 26.79
C ASN A 344 8.51 9.48 26.34
N GLU A 345 7.62 10.30 25.80
CA GLU A 345 6.35 9.85 25.23
C GLU A 345 6.60 8.84 24.10
N VAL A 346 7.44 9.21 23.12
CA VAL A 346 7.78 8.34 21.98
C VAL A 346 8.39 7.02 22.45
N THR A 347 9.26 7.05 23.45
CA THR A 347 9.86 5.84 24.05
C THR A 347 8.78 4.95 24.68
N GLY A 348 7.88 5.52 25.48
CA GLY A 348 6.78 4.78 26.10
C GLY A 348 5.85 4.12 25.08
N SER A 349 5.48 4.86 24.03
CA SER A 349 4.71 4.32 22.89
C SER A 349 5.44 3.19 22.17
N ALA A 350 6.74 3.33 21.92
CA ALA A 350 7.54 2.33 21.24
C ALA A 350 7.61 1.01 22.04
N ILE A 351 7.79 1.12 23.36
CA ILE A 351 7.77 -0.03 24.27
C ILE A 351 6.38 -0.69 24.27
N ALA A 352 5.30 0.08 24.37
CA ALA A 352 3.94 -0.48 24.35
C ALA A 352 3.67 -1.28 23.09
N ARG A 353 4.01 -0.72 21.92
CA ARG A 353 3.78 -1.38 20.64
C ARG A 353 4.59 -2.66 20.50
N SER A 354 5.83 -2.68 20.99
CA SER A 354 6.70 -3.86 20.94
C SER A 354 6.12 -5.12 21.63
N THR A 355 5.03 -4.96 22.38
CA THR A 355 4.29 -6.04 23.03
C THR A 355 3.06 -6.54 22.26
N GLU A 356 2.64 -5.90 21.16
CA GLU A 356 1.47 -6.27 20.34
C GLU A 356 1.59 -7.68 19.72
N VAL A 357 0.48 -8.26 19.22
CA VAL A 357 0.48 -9.64 18.68
C VAL A 357 1.48 -9.76 17.53
N ASN A 358 2.37 -10.76 17.61
CA ASN A 358 3.57 -11.00 16.77
C ASN A 358 4.80 -10.13 17.10
N GLN A 359 4.70 -9.20 18.05
CA GLN A 359 5.77 -8.34 18.51
C GLN A 359 6.36 -8.90 19.81
N ARG A 360 7.63 -9.26 19.72
CA ARG A 360 8.25 -10.35 20.48
C ARG A 360 8.76 -9.93 21.87
N LEU A 361 8.30 -8.80 22.43
CA LEU A 361 8.66 -8.39 23.79
C LEU A 361 7.54 -8.81 24.75
N GLU A 362 7.88 -9.63 25.75
CA GLU A 362 6.92 -10.02 26.78
C GLU A 362 6.50 -8.80 27.60
N PHE A 363 5.26 -8.80 28.10
CA PHE A 363 4.73 -7.63 28.82
C PHE A 363 5.57 -7.26 30.05
N SER A 364 6.01 -8.25 30.83
CA SER A 364 6.85 -8.03 32.00
C SER A 364 8.19 -7.40 31.65
N GLU A 365 8.83 -7.86 30.56
CA GLU A 365 10.08 -7.30 30.03
C GLU A 365 9.88 -5.84 29.58
N ALA A 366 8.77 -5.55 28.91
CA ALA A 366 8.40 -4.20 28.48
C ALA A 366 8.10 -3.27 29.66
N ALA A 367 7.40 -3.77 30.68
CA ALA A 367 7.10 -3.03 31.90
C ALA A 367 8.36 -2.69 32.69
N GLU A 368 9.31 -3.62 32.80
CA GLU A 368 10.62 -3.37 33.41
C GLU A 368 11.40 -2.29 32.66
N LEU A 369 11.38 -2.30 31.32
CA LEU A 369 11.99 -1.25 30.51
C LEU A 369 11.31 0.10 30.70
N ALA A 370 9.97 0.15 30.70
CA ALA A 370 9.23 1.40 30.92
C ALA A 370 9.56 2.01 32.29
N LEU A 371 9.61 1.20 33.35
CA LEU A 371 10.03 1.63 34.69
C LEU A 371 11.50 2.06 34.74
N HIS A 372 12.37 1.37 34.01
CA HIS A 372 13.78 1.74 33.92
C HIS A 372 13.94 3.15 33.35
N TYR A 373 13.34 3.44 32.19
CA TYR A 373 13.44 4.76 31.56
C TYR A 373 12.65 5.85 32.29
N GLN A 374 11.56 5.51 32.98
CA GLN A 374 10.87 6.43 33.89
C GLN A 374 11.84 6.91 34.99
N LYS A 375 12.55 5.98 35.64
CA LYS A 375 13.52 6.30 36.69
C LYS A 375 14.72 7.07 36.16
N GLU A 376 15.22 6.70 34.98
CA GLU A 376 16.38 7.35 34.36
C GLU A 376 16.07 8.79 33.93
N SER A 377 14.90 9.02 33.34
CA SER A 377 14.47 10.36 32.90
C SER A 377 13.93 11.23 34.03
N GLY A 378 13.47 10.62 35.13
CA GLY A 378 12.73 11.32 36.18
C GLY A 378 11.33 11.79 35.75
N SER A 379 10.81 11.28 34.63
CA SER A 379 9.50 11.64 34.09
C SER A 379 8.57 10.43 34.06
N ASP A 380 7.33 10.62 34.52
CA ASP A 380 6.27 9.61 34.44
C ASP A 380 5.80 9.36 32.99
N GLU A 381 6.15 10.22 32.03
CA GLU A 381 5.63 10.17 30.65
C GLU A 381 5.89 8.85 29.94
N VAL A 382 7.06 8.23 30.14
CA VAL A 382 7.36 6.92 29.54
C VAL A 382 6.34 5.89 30.00
N LEU A 383 6.10 5.81 31.31
CA LEU A 383 5.19 4.85 31.92
C LEU A 383 3.72 5.18 31.58
N VAL A 384 3.34 6.45 31.65
CA VAL A 384 2.00 6.93 31.29
C VAL A 384 1.67 6.55 29.86
N ARG A 385 2.59 6.80 28.92
CA ARG A 385 2.37 6.49 27.51
C ARG A 385 2.38 4.99 27.24
N PHE A 386 3.27 4.24 27.89
CA PHE A 386 3.32 2.78 27.82
C PHE A 386 1.96 2.15 28.19
N LEU A 387 1.35 2.65 29.28
CA LEU A 387 0.05 2.16 29.73
C LEU A 387 -1.07 2.62 28.80
N LYS A 388 -1.12 3.90 28.40
CA LYS A 388 -2.21 4.42 27.54
C LYS A 388 -2.30 3.77 26.16
N ASP A 389 -1.18 3.43 25.54
CA ASP A 389 -1.16 2.94 24.16
C ASP A 389 -1.55 1.45 24.01
N ARG A 390 -1.89 0.77 25.11
CA ARG A 390 -2.37 -0.62 25.04
C ARG A 390 -3.54 -0.89 25.99
N PRO A 391 -4.78 -0.48 25.65
CA PRO A 391 -5.95 -0.64 26.52
C PRO A 391 -6.39 -2.09 26.75
N SER A 392 -5.86 -3.05 25.99
CA SER A 392 -6.26 -4.47 25.98
C SER A 392 -5.21 -5.43 26.58
N PHE A 393 -4.54 -5.02 27.66
CA PHE A 393 -3.68 -5.92 28.42
C PHE A 393 -4.47 -7.11 28.98
N LYS A 394 -3.90 -8.31 28.85
CA LYS A 394 -4.47 -9.53 29.44
C LYS A 394 -4.32 -9.54 30.97
N ASP A 395 -3.26 -8.93 31.49
CA ASP A 395 -2.92 -8.89 32.92
C ASP A 395 -3.26 -7.55 33.57
N LYS A 396 -4.56 -7.29 33.74
CA LYS A 396 -5.08 -6.07 34.40
C LYS A 396 -4.45 -5.80 35.76
N ALA A 397 -4.18 -6.84 36.55
CA ALA A 397 -3.59 -6.69 37.89
C ALA A 397 -2.17 -6.10 37.83
N GLU A 398 -1.39 -6.49 36.84
CA GLU A 398 -0.02 -6.01 36.67
C GLU A 398 0.00 -4.55 36.18
N VAL A 399 -0.92 -4.19 35.28
CA VAL A 399 -1.17 -2.80 34.84
C VAL A 399 -1.53 -1.89 36.01
N LEU A 400 -2.42 -2.34 36.90
CA LEU A 400 -2.80 -1.56 38.09
C LEU A 400 -1.61 -1.34 39.02
N LYS A 401 -0.79 -2.39 39.24
CA LYS A 401 0.43 -2.28 40.03
C LYS A 401 1.45 -1.33 39.41
N LEU A 402 1.58 -1.32 38.08
CA LEU A 402 2.45 -0.37 37.38
C LEU A 402 1.93 1.07 37.53
N ALA A 403 0.62 1.28 37.41
CA ALA A 403 0.03 2.61 37.56
C ALA A 403 0.31 3.24 38.95
N GLU A 404 0.47 2.43 40.00
CA GLU A 404 0.88 2.92 41.34
C GLU A 404 2.25 3.60 41.34
N SER A 405 3.11 3.31 40.36
CA SER A 405 4.43 3.94 40.21
C SER A 405 4.38 5.32 39.57
N ILE A 406 3.20 5.80 39.16
CA ILE A 406 2.98 7.16 38.65
C ILE A 406 2.82 8.11 39.83
N SER A 407 3.62 9.18 39.84
CA SER A 407 3.67 10.17 40.91
C SER A 407 2.44 11.08 40.91
N ASP A 408 1.98 11.50 39.72
CA ASP A 408 0.77 12.31 39.59
C ASP A 408 -0.49 11.49 39.91
N GLY A 409 -1.16 11.83 41.02
CA GLY A 409 -2.35 11.14 41.48
C GLY A 409 -3.55 11.21 40.53
N LYS A 410 -3.72 12.33 39.79
CA LYS A 410 -4.82 12.47 38.83
C LYS A 410 -4.60 11.60 37.60
N ILE A 411 -3.38 11.61 37.06
CA ILE A 411 -3.01 10.78 35.90
C ILE A 411 -3.09 9.29 36.27
N ARG A 412 -2.61 8.93 37.46
CA ARG A 412 -2.74 7.57 38.00
C ARG A 412 -4.19 7.12 38.07
N GLU A 413 -5.09 7.94 38.64
CA GLU A 413 -6.52 7.62 38.71
C GLU A 413 -7.17 7.49 37.32
N GLU A 414 -6.79 8.34 36.37
CA GLU A 414 -7.27 8.27 34.98
C GLU A 414 -6.91 6.93 34.34
N ILE A 415 -5.65 6.51 34.46
CA ILE A 415 -5.17 5.22 33.94
C ILE A 415 -5.89 4.07 34.65
N ILE A 416 -5.99 4.08 35.98
CA ILE A 416 -6.69 3.01 36.71
C ILE A 416 -8.14 2.88 36.23
N LYS A 417 -8.85 4.00 36.02
CA LYS A 417 -10.23 4.02 35.52
C LYS A 417 -10.36 3.47 34.11
N SER A 418 -9.37 3.63 33.23
CA SER A 418 -9.45 3.07 31.86
C SER A 418 -9.36 1.55 31.82
N TYR A 419 -8.95 0.88 32.91
CA TYR A 419 -8.79 -0.57 33.00
C TYR A 419 -9.82 -1.29 33.89
N GLN A 420 -10.63 -0.54 34.63
CA GLN A 420 -11.80 -1.04 35.36
C GLN A 420 -12.94 -1.29 34.38
#